data_AF-A0A9E2XAQ2-F1
#
_entry.id   AF-A0A9E2XAQ2-F1
#
_cell.length_a   1.000
_cell.length_b   1.000
_cell.length_c   1.000
_cell.angle_alpha   90.00
_cell.angle_beta   90.00
_cell.angle_gamma   90.00
#
_symmetry.space_group_name_H-M   'P 1'
#
loop_
_entity.id
_entity.type
_entity.pdbx_description
1 polymer ?
#
loop_
_entity_poly.entity_id
_entity_poly.type
_entity_poly.pdbx_seq_one_letter_code
_entity_poly.pdbx_strand_id
1 'polypeptide(L)'
;MALLFRSTVDSAARWRAQLTRLAQQLDIRVWPEIGNPAEIDYALVWRPAPGFLASLPNLKLILSLGAGVDHLLGDPQLPRHLPIVRLVDPHMTAAMSEYVVLQVLRLHR
;
A
#
# COMPACT_ATOMS: atom_id res chain seq x y z
N MET A 1 -10.79 10.79 10.12
CA MET A 1 -10.11 10.59 8.82
C MET A 1 -10.03 9.09 8.59
N ALA A 2 -10.43 8.61 7.41
CA ALA A 2 -10.47 7.16 7.13
C ALA A 2 -9.33 6.73 6.20
N LEU A 3 -8.69 5.62 6.54
CA LEU A 3 -7.72 4.93 5.72
C LEU A 3 -8.28 3.59 5.27
N LEU A 4 -8.29 3.41 3.96
CA LEU A 4 -8.65 2.15 3.33
C LEU A 4 -7.41 1.31 3.08
N PHE A 5 -7.38 0.11 3.64
CA PHE A 5 -6.42 -0.93 3.31
C PHE A 5 -6.94 -1.83 2.18
N ARG A 6 -6.15 -2.02 1.12
CA ARG A 6 -6.44 -2.98 0.04
C ARG A 6 -5.18 -3.66 -0.49
N SER A 7 -5.04 -4.94 -0.21
CA SER A 7 -4.06 -5.84 -0.82
C SER A 7 -4.59 -7.27 -0.81
N THR A 8 -4.23 -8.06 -1.81
CA THR A 8 -4.55 -9.50 -1.89
C THR A 8 -3.43 -10.40 -1.37
N VAL A 9 -2.23 -9.85 -1.14
CA VAL A 9 -1.03 -10.61 -0.74
C VAL A 9 -0.56 -10.26 0.68
N ASP A 10 -1.08 -9.18 1.26
CA ASP A 10 -0.72 -8.70 2.59
C ASP A 10 -1.79 -9.04 3.63
N SER A 11 -1.35 -9.28 4.87
CA SER A 11 -2.27 -9.60 5.98
C SER A 11 -3.00 -8.34 6.47
N ALA A 12 -4.26 -8.18 6.09
CA ALA A 12 -5.13 -7.11 6.57
C ALA A 12 -5.23 -7.09 8.10
N ALA A 13 -5.29 -8.26 8.75
CA ALA A 13 -5.36 -8.36 10.20
C ALA A 13 -4.10 -7.79 10.90
N ARG A 14 -2.90 -8.11 10.40
CA ARG A 14 -1.65 -7.59 10.95
C ARG A 14 -1.53 -6.09 10.74
N TRP A 15 -1.88 -5.62 9.54
CA TRP A 15 -1.89 -4.18 9.22
C TRP A 15 -2.88 -3.43 10.11
N ARG A 16 -4.11 -3.91 10.24
CA ARG A 16 -5.13 -3.31 11.11
C ARG A 16 -4.65 -3.24 12.56
N ALA A 17 -4.11 -4.32 13.10
CA ALA A 17 -3.60 -4.34 14.47
C ALA A 17 -2.50 -3.29 14.71
N GLN A 18 -1.53 -3.16 13.80
CA GLN A 18 -0.46 -2.17 13.94
C GLN A 18 -0.93 -0.74 13.70
N LEU A 19 -1.79 -0.51 12.70
CA LEU A 19 -2.33 0.81 12.38
C LEU A 19 -3.22 1.32 13.51
N THR A 20 -4.12 0.49 14.06
CA THR A 20 -4.92 0.86 15.23
C THR A 20 -4.04 1.19 16.45
N ARG A 21 -2.93 0.46 16.64
CA ARG A 21 -2.00 0.72 17.73
C ARG A 21 -1.27 2.05 17.59
N LEU A 22 -0.78 2.38 16.39
CA LEU A 22 0.08 3.53 16.13
C LEU A 22 -0.70 4.81 15.76
N ALA A 23 -1.90 4.65 15.20
CA ALA A 23 -2.71 5.73 14.66
C ALA A 23 -4.16 5.59 15.16
N GLN A 24 -4.34 5.74 16.47
CA GLN A 24 -5.61 5.50 17.17
C GLN A 24 -6.78 6.36 16.68
N GLN A 25 -6.49 7.51 16.06
CA GLN A 25 -7.50 8.44 15.55
C GLN A 25 -7.96 8.15 14.11
N LEU A 26 -7.29 7.21 13.43
CA LEU A 26 -7.63 6.83 12.06
C LEU A 26 -8.70 5.74 12.07
N ASP A 27 -9.75 5.96 11.27
CA ASP A 27 -10.74 4.93 10.96
C ASP A 27 -10.14 3.97 9.92
N ILE A 28 -9.77 2.77 10.37
CA ILE A 28 -9.12 1.75 9.52
C ILE A 28 -10.18 0.82 8.93
N ARG A 29 -10.41 1.00 7.62
CA ARG A 29 -11.30 0.18 6.80
C ARG A 29 -10.50 -0.79 5.96
N VAL A 30 -11.02 -1.99 5.77
CA VAL A 30 -10.37 -3.05 4.99
C VAL A 30 -11.29 -3.35 3.82
N TRP A 31 -10.75 -3.46 2.61
CA TRP A 31 -11.53 -3.89 1.46
C TRP A 31 -12.00 -5.35 1.65
N PRO A 32 -13.28 -5.69 1.33
CA PRO A 32 -14.29 -4.87 0.64
C PRO A 32 -15.16 -3.97 1.52
N GLU A 33 -15.03 -4.01 2.84
CA GLU A 33 -15.86 -3.25 3.79
C GLU A 33 -15.46 -1.76 3.90
N ILE A 34 -15.62 -1.01 2.80
CA ILE A 34 -15.17 0.40 2.70
C ILE A 34 -16.18 1.43 3.21
N GLY A 35 -17.45 1.06 3.35
CA GLY A 35 -18.53 1.99 3.64
C GLY A 35 -18.73 3.02 2.53
N ASN A 36 -18.95 4.29 2.88
CA ASN A 36 -19.09 5.37 1.91
C ASN A 36 -17.72 5.74 1.30
N PRO A 37 -17.51 5.62 -0.02
CA PRO A 37 -16.26 5.99 -0.68
C PRO A 37 -15.84 7.45 -0.47
N ALA A 38 -16.80 8.36 -0.26
CA ALA A 38 -16.53 9.77 -0.02
C ALA A 38 -15.92 10.05 1.37
N GLU A 39 -15.90 9.07 2.28
CA GLU A 39 -15.28 9.21 3.60
C GLU A 39 -13.81 8.77 3.60
N ILE A 40 -13.31 8.20 2.51
CA ILE A 40 -11.94 7.70 2.41
C ILE A 40 -10.99 8.84 2.08
N ASP A 41 -10.16 9.22 3.05
CA ASP A 41 -9.12 10.23 2.90
C ASP A 41 -7.80 9.62 2.38
N TYR A 42 -7.53 8.36 2.73
CA TYR A 42 -6.26 7.70 2.48
C TYR A 42 -6.44 6.29 1.94
N ALA A 43 -5.56 5.87 1.02
CA ALA A 43 -5.56 4.53 0.48
C ALA A 43 -4.18 3.89 0.67
N LEU A 44 -4.11 2.84 1.49
CA LEU A 44 -2.94 1.97 1.65
C LEU A 44 -3.12 0.73 0.78
N VAL A 45 -2.38 0.66 -0.33
CA VAL A 45 -2.68 -0.27 -1.43
C VAL A 45 -1.47 -1.02 -1.97
N TRP A 46 -1.73 -2.23 -2.46
CA TRP A 46 -0.84 -2.97 -3.36
C TRP A 46 -1.62 -3.44 -4.57
N ARG A 47 -1.16 -3.07 -5.78
CA ARG A 47 -1.75 -3.50 -7.06
C ARG A 47 -3.30 -3.48 -7.08
N PRO A 48 -3.93 -2.33 -6.73
CA PRO A 48 -5.38 -2.21 -6.84
C PRO A 48 -5.83 -2.42 -8.30
N ALA A 49 -7.10 -2.75 -8.49
CA ALA A 49 -7.66 -2.81 -9.84
C ALA A 49 -7.58 -1.43 -10.52
N PRO A 50 -7.32 -1.35 -11.83
CA PRO A 50 -7.30 -0.07 -12.55
C PRO A 50 -8.59 0.71 -12.36
N GLY A 51 -8.49 2.04 -12.21
CA GLY A 51 -9.63 2.93 -11.96
C GLY A 51 -10.14 2.92 -10.52
N PHE A 52 -9.70 1.99 -9.67
CA PHE A 52 -10.20 1.92 -8.28
C PHE A 52 -9.89 3.18 -7.48
N LEU A 53 -8.69 3.74 -7.61
CA LEU A 53 -8.32 4.93 -6.85
C LEU A 53 -9.10 6.17 -7.32
N ALA A 54 -9.55 6.20 -8.58
CA ALA A 54 -10.40 7.26 -9.11
C ALA A 54 -11.84 7.19 -8.57
N SER A 55 -12.29 6.03 -8.07
CA SER A 55 -13.62 5.89 -7.48
C SER A 55 -13.70 6.40 -6.04
N LEU A 56 -12.61 6.96 -5.49
CA LEU A 56 -12.55 7.53 -4.14
C LEU A 56 -12.49 9.07 -4.26
N PRO A 57 -13.64 9.76 -4.26
CA PRO A 57 -13.72 11.16 -4.71
C PRO A 57 -13.01 12.15 -3.78
N ASN A 58 -12.86 11.82 -2.50
CA ASN A 58 -12.22 12.67 -1.49
C ASN A 58 -10.83 12.18 -1.08
N LEU A 59 -10.22 11.30 -1.89
CA LEU A 59 -8.90 10.75 -1.61
C LEU A 59 -7.86 11.87 -1.62
N LYS A 60 -7.00 11.90 -0.60
CA LYS A 60 -5.97 12.94 -0.39
C LYS A 60 -4.55 12.41 -0.56
N LEU A 61 -4.33 11.11 -0.33
CA LEU A 61 -3.00 10.50 -0.40
C LEU A 61 -3.09 9.00 -0.68
N ILE A 62 -2.18 8.52 -1.53
CA ILE A 62 -1.99 7.12 -1.87
C ILE A 62 -0.69 6.62 -1.23
N LEU A 63 -0.80 5.60 -0.38
CA LEU A 63 0.32 4.91 0.26
C LEU A 63 0.50 3.56 -0.43
N SER A 64 1.66 3.33 -1.05
CA SER A 64 1.99 2.02 -1.62
C SER A 64 2.60 1.12 -0.55
N LEU A 65 2.14 -0.13 -0.51
CA LEU A 65 2.70 -1.19 0.35
C LEU A 65 4.07 -1.71 -0.11
N GLY A 66 4.59 -1.24 -1.24
CA GLY A 66 5.90 -1.67 -1.76
C GLY A 66 6.80 -0.53 -2.21
N ALA A 67 8.04 -0.89 -2.55
CA ALA A 67 9.04 0.04 -3.06
C ALA A 67 8.73 0.53 -4.48
N GLY A 68 8.26 -0.40 -5.33
CA GLY A 68 7.90 -0.13 -6.73
C GLY A 68 6.45 0.33 -6.86
N VAL A 69 6.25 1.43 -7.57
CA VAL A 69 4.92 2.05 -7.78
C VAL A 69 4.49 2.06 -9.25
N ASP A 70 5.22 1.37 -10.12
CA ASP A 70 4.99 1.32 -11.57
C ASP A 70 3.57 0.88 -11.91
N HIS A 71 3.03 -0.07 -11.14
CA HIS A 71 1.67 -0.56 -11.29
C HIS A 71 0.59 0.50 -11.00
N LEU A 72 0.88 1.47 -10.13
CA LEU A 72 0.00 2.62 -9.88
C LEU A 72 0.15 3.64 -11.01
N LEU A 73 1.39 3.97 -11.37
CA LEU A 73 1.69 4.98 -12.40
C LEU A 73 1.22 4.57 -13.81
N GLY A 74 1.15 3.27 -14.05
CA GLY A 74 0.64 2.67 -15.28
C GLY A 74 -0.89 2.67 -15.40
N ASP A 75 -1.64 3.01 -14.35
CA ASP A 75 -3.09 3.17 -14.42
C ASP A 75 -3.44 4.50 -15.13
N PRO A 76 -4.12 4.47 -16.29
CA PRO A 76 -4.54 5.68 -16.99
C PRO A 76 -5.53 6.53 -16.18
N GLN A 77 -6.28 5.91 -15.28
CA GLN A 77 -7.30 6.57 -14.46
C GLN A 77 -6.74 7.08 -13.12
N LEU A 78 -5.45 6.85 -12.83
CA LEU A 78 -4.83 7.34 -11.61
C LEU A 78 -5.03 8.87 -11.46
N PRO A 79 -5.59 9.35 -10.32
CA PRO A 79 -5.69 10.79 -10.07
C PRO A 79 -4.30 11.43 -9.90
N ARG A 80 -3.76 11.99 -11.00
CA ARG A 80 -2.37 12.50 -11.09
C ARG A 80 -2.05 13.67 -10.15
N HIS A 81 -3.07 14.34 -9.64
CA HIS A 81 -2.92 15.46 -8.70
C HIS A 81 -2.66 14.98 -7.26
N LEU A 82 -2.87 13.69 -6.96
CA LEU A 82 -2.69 13.16 -5.61
C LEU A 82 -1.24 12.74 -5.36
N PRO A 83 -0.68 13.01 -4.16
CA PRO A 83 0.63 12.51 -3.78
C PRO A 83 0.60 10.99 -3.64
N ILE A 84 1.70 10.36 -4.07
CA ILE A 84 1.97 8.93 -3.90
C ILE A 84 3.21 8.78 -3.03
N VAL A 85 3.08 8.02 -1.95
CA VAL A 85 4.19 7.67 -1.05
C VAL A 85 4.49 6.18 -1.21
N ARG A 86 5.75 5.86 -1.52
CA ARG A 86 6.24 4.48 -1.58
C ARG A 86 6.82 4.03 -0.24
N LEU A 87 6.83 2.73 0.00
CA LEU A 87 7.46 2.18 1.20
C LEU A 87 8.99 2.27 1.08
N VAL A 88 9.62 2.84 2.11
CA VAL A 88 11.07 2.87 2.28
C VAL A 88 11.38 2.30 3.65
N ASP A 89 11.97 1.11 3.69
CA ASP A 89 12.31 0.40 4.93
C ASP A 89 13.75 -0.12 4.85
N PRO A 90 14.66 0.29 5.75
CA PRO A 90 16.02 -0.23 5.82
C PRO A 90 16.08 -1.76 5.94
N HIS A 91 15.11 -2.40 6.61
CA HIS A 91 15.07 -3.86 6.75
C HIS A 91 14.77 -4.54 5.42
N MET A 92 13.93 -3.93 4.57
CA MET A 92 13.68 -4.44 3.22
C MET A 92 14.96 -4.37 2.37
N THR A 93 15.75 -3.31 2.49
CA THR A 93 17.06 -3.21 1.81
C THR A 93 18.03 -4.28 2.29
N ALA A 94 18.11 -4.51 3.61
CA ALA A 94 18.95 -5.56 4.19
C ALA A 94 18.52 -6.96 3.71
N ALA A 95 17.24 -7.30 3.85
CA ALA A 95 16.69 -8.59 3.45
C ALA A 95 16.89 -8.89 1.95
N MET A 96 16.74 -7.88 1.09
CA MET A 96 17.03 -8.06 -0.34
C MET A 96 18.52 -8.28 -0.61
N SER A 97 19.39 -7.58 0.11
CA SER A 97 20.85 -7.78 0.00
C SER A 97 21.24 -9.19 0.44
N GLU A 98 20.70 -9.65 1.57
CA GLU A 98 20.90 -11.01 2.09
C GLU A 98 20.41 -12.06 1.10
N TYR A 99 19.20 -11.88 0.53
CA TYR A 99 18.65 -12.79 -0.46
C TYR A 99 19.54 -12.90 -1.71
N VAL A 100 20.02 -11.77 -2.24
CA VAL A 100 20.90 -11.75 -3.41
C VAL A 100 22.22 -12.46 -3.11
N VAL A 101 22.86 -12.15 -1.97
CA VAL A 101 24.10 -12.82 -1.55
C VAL A 101 23.89 -14.32 -1.42
N LEU A 102 22.78 -14.76 -0.80
CA LEU A 102 22.43 -16.17 -0.68
C LEU A 102 22.32 -16.85 -2.05
N GLN A 103 21.59 -16.26 -3.00
CA GLN A 103 21.43 -16.86 -4.33
C GLN A 103 22.76 -16.94 -5.10
N VAL A 104 23.59 -15.91 -5.02
CA VAL A 104 24.92 -15.90 -5.65
C VAL A 104 25.78 -17.02 -5.08
N LEU A 105 25.84 -17.15 -3.75
CA LEU A 105 26.64 -18.19 -3.10
C LEU A 105 26.13 -19.60 -3.43
N ARG A 106 24.80 -19.80 -3.47
CA ARG A 106 24.16 -21.09 -3.82
C ARG A 106 24.41 -21.52 -5.26
N LEU A 107 24.58 -20.58 -6.18
CA LEU A 107 24.92 -20.91 -7.58
C LEU A 107 26.42 -21.16 -7.75
N HIS A 108 27.24 -20.44 -6.98
CA HIS A 108 28.68 -20.53 -7.05
C HIS A 108 29.26 -21.77 -6.32
N ARG A 109 28.61 -22.25 -5.26
CA ARG A 109 29.01 -23.44 -4.46
C ARG A 109 27.82 -24.35 -4.20
#